data_AF-A0A3D5UYX3-F1
#
_entry.id   AF-A0A3D5UYX3-F1
#
_cell.length_a   1.000
_cell.length_b   1.000
_cell.length_c   1.000
_cell.angle_alpha   90.00
_cell.angle_beta   90.00
_cell.angle_gamma   90.00
#
_symmetry.space_group_name_H-M   'P 1'
#
loop_
_entity.id
_entity.type
_entity.pdbx_description
1 polymer ?
#
loop_
_entity_poly.entity_id
_entity_poly.type
_entity_poly.pdbx_seq_one_letter_code
_entity_poly.pdbx_strand_id
1 'polypeptide(L)'
;MLTLACGALELTLAPETGGAIARFTARHEEGVQQLLRPLPAGTGRPSPLEMACYPLVPFSGRITDAHFHYGGRDIHLPPDEIC
;
A
#
# COMPACT_ATOMS: atom_id res chain seq x y z
N MET A 1 -9.39 9.86 2.35
CA MET A 1 -9.57 9.18 1.03
C MET A 1 -9.58 10.22 -0.08
N LEU A 2 -8.85 9.98 -1.16
CA LEU A 2 -8.70 10.86 -2.33
C LEU A 2 -8.93 10.06 -3.61
N THR A 3 -9.81 10.54 -4.49
CA THR A 3 -10.07 9.88 -5.78
C THR A 3 -9.38 10.63 -6.92
N LEU A 4 -8.66 9.88 -7.75
CA LEU A 4 -8.02 10.34 -8.98
C LEU A 4 -8.63 9.61 -10.18
N ALA A 5 -8.80 10.29 -11.31
CA ALA A 5 -9.33 9.69 -12.52
C ALA A 5 -8.58 10.19 -13.77
N CYS A 6 -8.39 9.29 -14.75
CA CYS A 6 -7.79 9.60 -16.05
C CYS A 6 -8.36 8.66 -17.11
N GLY A 7 -9.13 9.22 -18.06
CA GLY A 7 -9.83 8.43 -19.07
C GLY A 7 -10.75 7.38 -18.44
N ALA A 8 -10.48 6.11 -18.75
CA ALA A 8 -11.22 4.96 -18.21
C ALA A 8 -10.80 4.55 -16.78
N LEU A 9 -9.68 5.06 -16.28
CA LEU A 9 -9.09 4.65 -15.01
C LEU A 9 -9.59 5.51 -13.84
N GLU A 10 -9.87 4.88 -12.71
CA GLU A 10 -10.24 5.52 -11.46
C GLU A 10 -9.55 4.84 -10.27
N LEU A 11 -8.88 5.64 -9.44
CA LEU A 11 -8.08 5.23 -8.29
C LEU A 11 -8.58 5.94 -7.04
N THR A 12 -8.75 5.20 -5.94
CA THR A 12 -8.97 5.77 -4.60
C THR A 12 -7.74 5.52 -3.74
N LEU A 13 -7.09 6.61 -3.32
CA LEU A 13 -5.99 6.64 -2.37
C LEU A 13 -6.50 6.86 -0.94
N ALA A 14 -5.76 6.31 0.02
CA ALA A 14 -5.91 6.53 1.45
C ALA A 14 -4.68 7.28 1.98
N PRO A 15 -4.58 8.62 1.81
CA PRO A 15 -3.47 9.41 2.35
C PRO A 15 -3.23 9.16 3.84
N GLU A 16 -4.31 8.99 4.60
CA GLU A 16 -4.31 8.78 6.06
C GLU A 16 -3.76 7.40 6.46
N THR A 17 -3.69 6.46 5.51
CA THR A 17 -3.11 5.11 5.66
C THR A 17 -1.80 5.01 4.87
N GLY A 18 -0.91 5.99 5.04
CA GLY A 18 0.41 6.00 4.41
C GLY A 18 0.39 6.12 2.88
N GLY A 19 -0.70 6.61 2.28
CA GLY A 19 -0.83 6.75 0.83
C GLY A 19 -1.17 5.45 0.10
N ALA A 20 -1.75 4.47 0.80
CA ALA A 20 -2.15 3.20 0.21
C ALA A 20 -3.27 3.35 -0.83
N ILE A 21 -3.38 2.39 -1.75
CA ILE A 21 -4.45 2.29 -2.73
C ILE A 21 -5.61 1.47 -2.14
N ALA A 22 -6.73 2.14 -1.88
CA ALA A 22 -7.95 1.52 -1.37
C ALA A 22 -8.80 0.88 -2.48
N ARG A 23 -8.72 1.39 -3.72
CA ARG A 23 -9.43 0.81 -4.88
C ARG A 23 -8.77 1.28 -6.16
N PHE A 24 -8.66 0.40 -7.16
CA PHE A 24 -8.22 0.79 -8.50
C PHE A 24 -9.05 0.06 -9.55
N THR A 25 -9.62 0.80 -10.50
CA THR A 25 -10.57 0.27 -11.48
C THR A 25 -10.39 0.85 -12.87
N ALA A 26 -10.88 0.08 -13.85
CA ALA A 26 -11.03 0.51 -15.23
C ALA A 26 -12.50 0.36 -15.67
N ARG A 27 -13.03 1.37 -16.36
CA ARG A 27 -14.32 1.33 -17.04
C ARG A 27 -14.16 0.85 -18.48
N HIS A 28 -15.02 -0.07 -18.89
CA HIS A 28 -15.16 -0.58 -20.25
C HIS A 28 -16.64 -0.64 -20.63
N GLU A 29 -16.96 -0.95 -21.88
CA GLU A 29 -18.35 -0.99 -22.37
C GLU A 29 -19.22 -1.97 -21.58
N GLU A 30 -18.63 -3.07 -21.12
CA GLU A 30 -19.31 -4.14 -20.36
C GLU A 30 -19.40 -3.86 -18.85
N GLY A 31 -18.82 -2.76 -18.35
CA GLY A 31 -18.91 -2.36 -16.95
C GLY A 31 -17.58 -1.91 -16.32
N VAL A 32 -17.45 -2.13 -15.01
CA VAL A 32 -16.27 -1.71 -14.23
C VAL A 32 -15.48 -2.91 -13.75
N GLN A 33 -14.23 -3.01 -14.18
CA GLN A 33 -13.29 -4.03 -13.71
C GLN A 33 -12.52 -3.51 -12.49
N GLN A 34 -12.46 -4.32 -11.44
CA GLN A 34 -11.56 -4.09 -10.31
C GLN A 34 -10.16 -4.57 -10.71
N LEU A 35 -9.21 -3.64 -10.86
CA LEU A 35 -7.81 -3.95 -11.20
C LEU A 35 -7.01 -4.40 -9.97
N LEU A 36 -7.42 -3.96 -8.78
CA LEU A 36 -6.87 -4.37 -7.50
C LEU A 36 -7.98 -4.75 -6.53
N ARG A 37 -7.68 -5.59 -5.54
CA ARG A 37 -8.63 -5.94 -4.46
C ARG A 37 -9.08 -4.65 -3.76
N PRO A 38 -10.39 -4.32 -3.78
CA PRO A 38 -10.87 -3.11 -3.11
C PRO A 38 -10.82 -3.30 -1.59
N LEU A 39 -10.62 -2.21 -0.87
CA LEU A 39 -10.86 -2.15 0.57
C LEU A 39 -12.33 -2.52 0.85
N PRO A 40 -12.60 -3.43 1.79
CA PRO A 40 -13.97 -3.77 2.16
C PRO A 40 -14.78 -2.55 2.59
N ALA A 41 -16.06 -2.52 2.20
CA ALA A 41 -16.98 -1.50 2.67
C ALA A 41 -17.14 -1.58 4.20
N GLY A 42 -17.19 -0.42 4.87
CA GLY A 42 -17.37 -0.37 6.31
C GLY A 42 -16.09 -0.54 7.14
N THR A 43 -14.91 -0.64 6.52
CA THR A 43 -13.64 -0.62 7.28
C THR A 43 -13.47 0.72 8.00
N GLY A 44 -13.54 0.71 9.33
CA GLY A 44 -13.46 1.92 10.15
C GLY A 44 -12.06 2.52 10.25
N ARG A 45 -11.05 1.68 10.46
CA ARG A 45 -9.64 2.10 10.56
C ARG A 45 -8.74 1.17 9.75
N PRO A 46 -8.59 1.41 8.44
CA PRO A 46 -7.85 0.52 7.57
C PRO A 46 -6.34 0.59 7.83
N SER A 47 -5.70 -0.58 7.84
CA SER A 47 -4.25 -0.76 7.87
C SER A 47 -3.68 -0.95 6.45
N PRO A 48 -2.39 -0.64 6.23
CA PRO A 48 -1.76 -0.89 4.93
C PRO A 48 -1.86 -2.36 4.47
N LEU A 49 -1.79 -3.33 5.40
CA LEU A 49 -1.86 -4.75 5.08
C LEU A 49 -3.24 -5.21 4.55
N GLU A 50 -4.30 -4.44 4.80
CA GLU A 50 -5.64 -4.69 4.24
C GLU A 50 -5.77 -4.14 2.82
N MET A 51 -4.88 -3.23 2.41
CA MET A 51 -4.87 -2.61 1.09
C MET A 51 -4.19 -3.51 0.06
N ALA A 52 -4.58 -3.37 -1.21
CA ALA A 52 -3.97 -4.15 -2.28
C ALA A 52 -2.56 -3.66 -2.69
N CYS A 53 -2.28 -2.38 -2.46
CA CYS A 53 -1.00 -1.77 -2.79
C CYS A 53 -0.74 -0.61 -1.83
N TYR A 54 0.45 -0.57 -1.25
CA TYR A 54 0.86 0.45 -0.29
C TYR A 54 2.37 0.68 -0.38
N PRO A 55 2.86 1.88 -0.05
CA PRO A 55 4.29 2.15 -0.06
C PRO A 55 5.05 1.28 0.95
N LEU A 56 6.18 0.70 0.51
CA LEU A 56 7.12 -0.03 1.35
C LEU A 56 8.37 0.84 1.54
N VAL A 57 8.36 1.62 2.62
CA VAL A 57 9.41 2.60 2.90
C VAL A 57 9.86 2.50 4.37
N PRO A 58 11.15 2.78 4.66
CA PRO A 58 12.21 3.08 3.70
C PRO A 58 12.77 1.83 2.98
N PHE A 59 12.39 0.64 3.43
CA PHE A 59 12.85 -0.63 2.85
C PHE A 59 11.68 -1.42 2.29
N SER A 60 11.91 -2.08 1.15
CA SER A 60 11.00 -3.09 0.62
C SER A 60 11.48 -4.48 1.01
N GLY A 61 10.56 -5.33 1.48
CA GLY A 61 10.88 -6.71 1.85
C GLY A 61 11.50 -6.83 3.24
N ARG A 62 12.27 -7.90 3.45
CA ARG A 62 12.85 -8.24 4.77
C ARG A 62 14.33 -7.88 4.81
N ILE A 63 14.76 -7.38 5.96
CA ILE A 63 16.19 -7.27 6.32
C ILE A 63 16.47 -8.38 7.32
N THR A 64 17.33 -9.32 6.92
CA THR A 64 17.72 -10.46 7.76
C THR A 64 18.31 -9.96 9.08
N ASP A 65 17.87 -10.56 10.19
CA ASP A 65 18.30 -10.24 11.56
C ASP A 65 18.17 -8.75 11.95
N ALA A 66 17.32 -8.01 11.24
CA ALA A 66 17.16 -6.56 11.39
C ALA A 66 18.51 -5.80 11.36
N HIS A 67 19.50 -6.33 10.65
CA HIS A 67 20.89 -5.82 10.69
C HIS A 67 21.48 -5.71 9.29
N PHE A 68 22.22 -4.62 9.06
CA PHE A 68 23.04 -4.45 7.86
C PHE A 68 24.22 -3.51 8.13
N HIS A 69 25.26 -3.60 7.29
CA HIS A 69 26.42 -2.72 7.35
C HIS A 69 26.37 -1.68 6.23
N TYR A 70 26.53 -0.39 6.56
CA TYR A 70 26.54 0.70 5.58
C TYR A 70 27.39 1.87 6.06
N GLY A 71 28.23 2.42 5.17
CA GLY A 71 29.07 3.59 5.48
C GLY A 71 30.06 3.35 6.62
N GLY A 72 30.61 2.15 6.74
CA GLY A 72 31.54 1.78 7.82
C GLY A 72 30.87 1.59 9.18
N ARG A 73 29.54 1.47 9.22
CA ARG A 73 28.76 1.33 10.45
C ARG A 73 27.86 0.10 10.39
N ASP A 74 27.77 -0.59 11.51
CA ASP A 74 26.73 -1.57 11.76
C ASP A 74 25.44 -0.87 12.19
N ILE A 75 24.34 -1.21 11.51
CA ILE A 75 23.02 -0.61 11.72
C ILE A 75 22.06 -1.73 12.11
N HIS A 76 21.50 -1.62 13.31
CA HIS A 76 20.44 -2.49 13.81
C HIS A 76 19.11 -1.73 13.78
N LEU A 77 18.11 -2.33 13.17
CA LEU A 77 16.74 -1.84 13.13
C LEU A 77 15.94 -2.45 14.29
N PRO A 78 14.91 -1.75 14.80
CA PRO A 78 13.95 -2.39 15.69
C PRO A 78 13.25 -3.56 14.98
N PRO A 79 12.86 -4.62 15.70
CA PRO A 79 12.08 -5.71 15.14
C PRO A 79 10.74 -5.17 14.60
N ASP A 80 10.30 -5.73 13.46
CA ASP A 80 8.98 -5.44 12.89
C ASP A 80 7.92 -6.15 13.73
N GLU A 81 6.84 -5.44 14.12
CA GLU A 81 5.73 -5.98 14.92
C GLU A 81 4.90 -7.03 14.16
N ILE A 82 5.08 -7.14 12.84
CA ILE A 82 4.36 -8.06 11.97
C ILE A 82 5.11 -9.39 11.78
N CYS A 83 6.42 -9.45 12.13
CA CYS A 83 7.26 -10.66 12.00
C CYS A 83 7.44 -11.41 13.33
#